data_AF-A0A399NBY5-F1
#
_entry.id   AF-A0A399NBY5-F1
#
_cell.length_a   1.000
_cell.length_b   1.000
_cell.length_c   1.000
_cell.angle_alpha   90.00
_cell.angle_beta   90.00
_cell.angle_gamma   90.00
#
_symmetry.space_group_name_H-M   'P 1'
#
loop_
_entity.id
_entity.type
_entity.pdbx_description
1 polymer ?
#
loop_
_entity_poly.entity_id
_entity_poly.type
_entity_poly.pdbx_seq_one_letter_code
_entity_poly.pdbx_strand_id
1 'polypeptide(L)'
;MNAEQLIDDLNARGVRLWAEDGRIRFRGPRGVIDDDRRELIRRHRDDVLAILDGRATTGADAAGPDATAHRADPAAAHDPFPLTPVQTAYLLGRTDAYPYGGVACSADLDLSWPADTDPASIVDAWIRLVGHHGMLRAEIHPDGS
;
A
#
# COMPACT_ATOMS: atom_id res chain seq x y z
N MET A 1 11.61 -23.67 -11.67
CA MET A 1 11.37 -22.33 -11.10
C MET A 1 11.71 -21.32 -12.16
N ASN A 2 10.78 -20.44 -12.54
CA ASN A 2 11.04 -19.36 -13.49
C ASN A 2 11.48 -18.07 -12.76
N ALA A 3 11.80 -17.01 -13.50
CA ALA A 3 12.31 -15.76 -12.93
C ALA A 3 11.29 -15.05 -12.01
N GLU A 4 10.00 -15.05 -12.33
CA GLU A 4 8.94 -14.50 -11.48
C GLU A 4 8.84 -15.24 -10.15
N GLN A 5 8.74 -16.57 -10.19
CA GLN A 5 8.68 -17.40 -8.99
C GLN A 5 9.92 -17.21 -8.11
N LEU A 6 11.08 -16.95 -8.70
CA LEU A 6 12.31 -16.62 -7.98
C LEU A 6 12.25 -15.28 -7.27
N ILE A 7 11.76 -14.24 -7.94
CA ILE A 7 11.58 -12.93 -7.32
C ILE A 7 10.58 -13.02 -6.17
N ASP A 8 9.47 -13.74 -6.35
CA ASP A 8 8.43 -13.88 -5.34
C ASP A 8 8.88 -14.71 -4.12
N ASP A 9 9.60 -15.83 -4.31
CA ASP A 9 10.18 -16.60 -3.20
C ASP A 9 11.20 -15.78 -2.40
N LEU A 10 12.04 -14.99 -3.08
CA LEU A 10 13.02 -14.12 -2.42
C LEU A 10 12.32 -12.99 -1.64
N ASN A 11 11.31 -12.35 -2.22
CA ASN A 11 10.51 -11.33 -1.55
C ASN A 11 9.81 -11.89 -0.30
N ALA A 12 9.21 -13.08 -0.41
CA ALA A 12 8.56 -13.76 0.73
C ALA A 12 9.54 -14.06 1.87
N ARG A 13 10.83 -14.22 1.57
CA ARG A 13 11.92 -14.42 2.55
C ARG A 13 12.58 -13.10 2.99
N GLY A 14 12.02 -11.95 2.61
CA GLY A 14 12.51 -10.63 2.97
C GLY A 14 13.74 -10.17 2.17
N VAL A 15 14.05 -10.82 1.05
CA VAL A 15 15.10 -10.37 0.12
C VAL A 15 14.46 -9.61 -1.03
N ARG A 16 14.81 -8.34 -1.15
CA ARG A 16 14.44 -7.51 -2.30
C ARG A 16 15.56 -7.51 -3.33
N LEU A 17 15.21 -7.76 -4.59
CA LEU A 17 16.09 -7.59 -5.75
C LEU A 17 15.78 -6.26 -6.45
N TRP A 18 16.79 -5.62 -7.04
CA TRP A 18 16.59 -4.50 -7.97
C TRP A 18 17.66 -4.50 -9.06
N ALA A 19 17.34 -3.89 -10.20
CA ALA A 19 18.29 -3.65 -11.29
C ALA A 19 18.96 -2.29 -11.07
N GLU A 20 20.28 -2.26 -11.21
CA GLU A 20 21.10 -1.04 -11.16
C GLU A 20 22.25 -1.20 -12.16
N ASP A 21 22.36 -0.31 -13.14
CA ASP A 21 23.38 -0.36 -14.21
C ASP A 21 23.48 -1.72 -14.92
N GLY A 22 22.32 -2.36 -15.18
CA GLY A 22 22.26 -3.69 -15.81
C GLY A 22 22.78 -4.83 -14.92
N ARG A 23 22.89 -4.61 -13.61
CA ARG A 23 23.27 -5.61 -12.60
C ARG A 23 22.13 -5.84 -11.62
N ILE A 24 21.97 -7.09 -11.20
CA ILE A 24 21.03 -7.46 -10.15
C ILE A 24 21.71 -7.19 -8.80
N ARG A 25 21.08 -6.33 -8.00
CA ARG A 25 21.44 -6.04 -6.62
C ARG A 25 20.40 -6.65 -5.68
N PHE A 26 20.78 -6.85 -4.41
CA PHE A 26 19.87 -7.41 -3.42
C PHE A 26 20.11 -6.87 -2.01
N ARG A 27 19.05 -6.86 -1.19
CA ARG A 27 19.06 -6.51 0.24
C ARG A 27 18.11 -7.45 0.98
N GLY A 28 18.53 -7.98 2.12
CA GLY A 28 17.69 -8.84 2.95
C GLY A 28 18.47 -9.48 4.11
N PRO A 29 17.83 -10.39 4.87
CA PRO A 29 18.45 -11.06 6.00
C PRO A 29 19.71 -11.85 5.60
N ARG A 30 20.72 -11.88 6.48
CA ARG A 30 21.96 -12.63 6.23
C ARG A 30 21.65 -14.12 6.10
N GLY A 31 22.26 -14.77 5.11
CA GLY A 31 22.13 -16.22 4.89
C GLY A 31 20.95 -16.63 4.00
N VAL A 32 20.05 -15.71 3.62
CA VAL A 32 18.96 -16.03 2.68
C VAL A 32 19.47 -16.18 1.26
N ILE A 33 20.43 -15.36 0.82
CA ILE A 33 21.14 -15.56 -0.46
C ILE A 33 22.33 -16.49 -0.24
N ASP A 34 22.07 -17.80 -0.30
CA ASP A 34 23.06 -18.87 -0.32
C ASP A 34 23.56 -19.15 -1.75
N ASP A 35 24.47 -20.11 -1.89
CA ASP A 35 25.10 -20.41 -3.18
C ASP A 35 24.10 -20.99 -4.20
N ASP A 36 23.11 -21.76 -3.76
CA ASP A 36 22.04 -22.29 -4.62
C ASP A 36 21.18 -21.16 -5.19
N ARG A 37 20.76 -20.20 -4.35
CA ARG A 37 19.98 -19.05 -4.83
C ARG A 37 20.80 -18.11 -5.70
N ARG A 38 22.10 -17.96 -5.45
CA ARG A 38 22.99 -17.22 -6.37
C ARG A 38 23.04 -17.88 -7.74
N GLU A 39 23.10 -19.21 -7.79
CA GLU A 39 23.11 -19.93 -9.06
C GLU A 39 21.78 -19.83 -9.79
N LEU A 40 20.65 -19.90 -9.08
CA LEU A 40 19.32 -19.65 -9.65
C LEU A 40 19.21 -18.23 -10.23
N ILE A 41 19.70 -17.21 -9.54
CA ILE A 41 19.73 -15.83 -10.05
C ILE A 41 20.62 -15.71 -11.29
N ARG A 42 21.79 -16.38 -11.33
CA ARG A 42 22.65 -16.37 -12.52
C ARG A 42 22.00 -17.06 -13.72
N ARG A 43 21.36 -18.21 -13.49
CA ARG A 43 20.69 -18.99 -14.54
C ARG A 43 19.55 -18.22 -15.19
N HIS A 44 18.84 -17.40 -14.42
CA HIS A 44 17.70 -16.58 -14.88
C HIS A 44 18.04 -15.10 -14.99
N ARG A 45 19.32 -14.74 -15.10
CA ARG A 45 19.80 -13.35 -14.97
C ARG A 45 19.06 -12.38 -15.89
N ASP A 46 18.97 -12.71 -17.18
CA ASP A 46 18.44 -11.78 -18.18
C ASP A 46 16.92 -11.61 -18.04
N ASP A 47 16.21 -12.69 -17.71
CA ASP A 47 14.78 -12.64 -17.40
C ASP A 47 14.50 -11.84 -16.13
N VAL A 48 15.31 -12.03 -15.07
CA VAL A 48 15.19 -11.29 -13.81
C VAL A 48 15.45 -9.80 -14.05
N LEU A 49 16.47 -9.44 -14.83
CA LEU A 49 16.73 -8.04 -15.19
C LEU A 49 15.57 -7.43 -15.97
N ALA A 50 15.06 -8.13 -16.99
CA ALA A 50 13.92 -7.64 -17.78
C ALA A 50 12.68 -7.38 -16.92
N ILE A 51 12.39 -8.27 -15.96
CA ILE A 51 11.27 -8.09 -15.02
C ILE A 51 11.52 -6.89 -14.10
N LEU A 52 12.72 -6.76 -13.53
CA LEU A 52 13.06 -5.66 -12.61
C LEU A 52 13.05 -4.30 -13.31
N ASP A 53 13.55 -4.21 -14.54
CA ASP A 53 13.50 -2.99 -15.37
C ASP A 53 12.04 -2.66 -15.76
N GLY A 54 11.23 -3.66 -16.08
CA GLY A 54 9.78 -3.50 -16.31
C GLY A 54 9.01 -3.00 -15.07
N ARG A 55 9.42 -3.43 -13.87
CA ARG A 55 8.82 -2.97 -12.59
C ARG A 55 9.27 -1.56 -12.19
N ALA A 56 10.49 -1.17 -12.55
CA ALA A 56 10.98 0.19 -12.36
C ALA A 56 10.22 1.19 -13.26
N THR A 57 9.91 0.80 -14.50
CA THR A 57 9.16 1.64 -15.46
C THR A 57 7.67 1.77 -15.14
N THR A 58 7.09 0.79 -14.46
CA THR A 58 5.68 0.82 -14.00
C THR A 58 5.49 1.53 -12.64
N GLY A 59 6.55 2.11 -12.06
CA GLY A 59 6.48 2.92 -10.84
C GLY A 59 6.21 2.13 -9.55
N ALA A 60 6.02 0.80 -9.63
CA ALA A 60 5.78 -0.05 -8.47
C ALA A 60 7.06 -0.26 -7.63
N ASP A 61 8.24 -0.24 -8.25
CA ASP A 61 9.53 -0.51 -7.59
C ASP A 61 10.64 0.53 -7.90
N ALA A 62 10.29 1.70 -8.47
CA ALA A 62 11.27 2.74 -8.90
C ALA A 62 12.10 3.38 -7.76
N ALA A 63 11.83 3.02 -6.51
CA ALA A 63 12.51 3.53 -5.34
C ALA A 63 13.50 2.47 -4.83
N GLY A 64 14.80 2.79 -4.92
CA GLY A 64 15.90 1.98 -4.40
C GLY A 64 15.73 1.57 -2.92
N PRO A 65 16.65 0.76 -2.37
CA PRO A 65 16.47 0.10 -1.07
C PRO A 65 16.19 1.03 0.13
N ASP A 66 16.46 2.33 0.03
CA ASP A 66 16.17 3.34 1.07
C ASP A 66 14.95 4.24 0.77
N ALA A 67 14.38 4.18 -0.43
CA ALA A 67 13.30 5.10 -0.83
C ALA A 67 11.87 4.56 -0.59
N THR A 68 11.72 3.35 -0.05
CA THR A 68 10.39 2.69 0.17
C THR A 68 10.13 2.20 1.58
N ALA A 69 11.02 2.47 2.54
CA ALA A 69 10.66 2.25 3.94
C ALA A 69 9.82 3.43 4.41
N HIS A 70 8.52 3.41 4.11
CA HIS A 70 7.57 4.31 4.76
C HIS A 70 7.71 4.13 6.27
N ARG A 71 8.33 5.11 6.93
CA ARG A 71 8.44 5.12 8.37
C ARG A 71 7.27 5.93 8.90
N ALA A 72 6.54 5.35 9.86
CA ALA A 72 5.52 6.10 10.56
C ALA A 72 6.15 7.32 11.23
N ASP A 73 5.53 8.48 11.06
CA ASP A 73 5.84 9.71 11.77
C ASP A 73 4.63 10.10 12.63
N PRO A 74 4.57 9.63 13.90
CA PRO A 74 3.46 9.95 14.78
C PRO A 74 3.35 11.44 15.12
N ALA A 75 4.44 12.20 15.02
CA ALA A 75 4.44 13.62 15.35
C ALA A 75 3.70 14.44 14.27
N ALA A 76 3.84 14.04 13.00
CA ALA A 76 3.17 14.66 11.86
C ALA A 76 1.81 14.01 11.49
N ALA A 77 1.31 13.06 12.30
CA ALA A 77 0.12 12.27 11.96
C ALA A 77 -1.19 13.07 11.86
N HIS A 78 -1.18 14.33 12.30
CA HIS A 78 -2.31 15.25 12.27
C HIS A 78 -2.08 16.47 11.36
N ASP A 79 -0.94 16.51 10.67
CA ASP A 79 -0.68 17.54 9.67
C ASP A 79 -1.52 17.26 8.42
N PRO A 80 -2.01 18.30 7.73
CA PRO A 80 -2.71 18.14 6.46
C PRO A 80 -1.83 17.42 5.43
N PHE A 81 -2.44 16.58 4.61
CA PHE A 81 -1.75 15.85 3.54
C PHE A 81 -2.64 15.79 2.29
N PRO A 82 -2.04 15.75 1.09
CA PRO A 82 -2.82 15.78 -0.13
C PRO A 82 -3.69 14.54 -0.27
N LEU A 83 -4.89 14.73 -0.80
CA LEU A 83 -5.73 13.61 -1.22
C LEU A 83 -5.04 12.76 -2.30
N THR A 84 -5.32 11.46 -2.28
CA THR A 84 -4.97 10.58 -3.39
C THR A 84 -5.82 10.89 -4.62
N PRO A 85 -5.37 10.51 -5.84
CA PRO A 85 -6.15 10.74 -7.06
C PRO A 85 -7.59 10.20 -7.01
N VAL A 86 -7.80 9.06 -6.35
CA VAL A 86 -9.14 8.45 -6.16
C VAL A 86 -9.98 9.28 -5.20
N GLN A 87 -9.41 9.74 -4.09
CA GLN A 87 -10.13 10.61 -3.15
C GLN A 87 -10.51 11.95 -3.79
N THR A 88 -9.63 12.55 -4.61
CA THR A 88 -9.95 13.75 -5.39
C THR A 88 -11.09 13.50 -6.37
N ALA A 89 -11.12 12.35 -7.05
CA ALA A 89 -12.22 11.99 -7.94
C ALA A 89 -13.56 11.88 -7.20
N TYR A 90 -13.58 11.30 -5.99
CA TYR A 90 -14.79 11.26 -5.16
C TYR A 90 -15.22 12.62 -4.62
N LEU A 91 -14.27 13.49 -4.27
CA LEU A 91 -14.58 14.86 -3.86
C LEU A 91 -15.25 15.64 -5.00
N LEU A 92 -14.70 15.52 -6.21
CA LEU A 92 -15.21 16.19 -7.40
C LEU A 92 -16.56 15.61 -7.87
N GLY A 93 -16.68 14.29 -7.89
CA GLY A 93 -17.89 13.56 -8.32
C GLY A 93 -19.12 13.82 -7.44
N ARG A 94 -18.92 14.32 -6.22
CA ARG A 94 -20.00 14.81 -5.34
C ARG A 94 -20.69 16.06 -5.87
N THR A 95 -20.03 16.84 -6.72
CA THR A 95 -20.58 18.06 -7.32
C THR A 95 -21.23 17.74 -8.66
N ASP A 96 -22.03 18.66 -9.18
CA ASP A 96 -22.67 18.59 -10.50
C ASP A 96 -21.76 19.02 -11.65
N ALA A 97 -20.45 19.15 -11.42
CA ALA A 97 -19.47 19.59 -12.41
C ALA A 97 -19.32 18.65 -13.62
N TYR A 98 -19.76 17.39 -13.51
CA TYR A 98 -19.68 16.38 -14.58
C TYR A 98 -21.01 15.63 -14.76
N PRO A 99 -21.29 15.11 -15.98
CA PRO A 99 -22.39 14.18 -16.19
C PRO A 99 -22.26 12.96 -15.26
N TYR A 100 -23.37 12.58 -14.60
CA TYR A 100 -23.42 11.55 -13.55
C TYR A 100 -22.67 11.89 -12.26
N GLY A 101 -22.29 13.16 -12.06
CA GLY A 101 -21.90 13.71 -10.77
C GLY A 101 -23.09 13.95 -9.84
N GLY A 102 -22.85 14.67 -8.74
CA GLY A 102 -23.85 14.94 -7.71
C GLY A 102 -24.09 13.77 -6.74
N VAL A 103 -23.31 12.68 -6.88
CA VAL A 103 -23.46 11.47 -6.08
C VAL A 103 -22.22 11.30 -5.22
N ALA A 104 -22.40 11.36 -3.90
CA ALA A 104 -21.31 11.08 -2.97
C ALA A 104 -20.97 9.59 -2.98
N CYS A 105 -19.69 9.25 -2.78
CA CYS A 105 -19.30 7.90 -2.40
C CYS A 105 -19.79 7.67 -0.97
N SER A 106 -20.84 6.86 -0.81
CA SER A 106 -21.42 6.48 0.47
C SER A 106 -21.64 4.97 0.52
N ALA A 107 -21.68 4.43 1.74
CA ALA A 107 -22.06 3.06 2.01
C ALA A 107 -23.01 3.03 3.20
N ASP A 108 -24.14 2.35 3.04
CA ASP A 108 -25.11 2.10 4.09
C ASP A 108 -25.04 0.62 4.48
N LEU A 109 -24.99 0.34 5.78
CA LEU A 109 -24.86 -1.01 6.31
C LEU A 109 -25.80 -1.22 7.50
N ASP A 110 -26.65 -2.22 7.38
CA ASP A 110 -27.49 -2.69 8.49
C ASP A 110 -26.81 -3.85 9.21
N LEU A 111 -26.66 -3.70 10.53
CA LEU A 111 -26.07 -4.70 11.41
C LEU A 111 -27.11 -5.12 12.45
N SER A 112 -27.16 -6.41 12.74
CA SER A 112 -28.09 -7.00 13.71
C SER A 112 -27.32 -7.69 14.83
N TRP A 113 -27.83 -7.54 16.05
CA TRP A 113 -27.29 -8.16 17.25
C TRP A 113 -28.37 -8.97 17.98
N PRO A 114 -27.98 -9.93 18.84
CA PRO A 114 -28.91 -10.59 19.76
C PRO A 114 -29.69 -9.57 20.61
N ALA A 115 -30.97 -9.88 20.89
CA ALA A 115 -31.89 -8.95 21.57
C ALA A 115 -31.45 -8.57 23.01
N ASP A 116 -30.63 -9.39 23.64
CA ASP A 116 -30.06 -9.17 24.97
C ASP A 116 -28.71 -8.43 24.95
N THR A 117 -28.23 -8.00 23.77
CA THR A 117 -27.01 -7.21 23.65
C THR A 117 -27.20 -5.86 24.31
N ASP A 118 -26.34 -5.54 25.28
CA ASP A 118 -26.32 -4.22 25.91
C ASP A 118 -25.92 -3.14 24.88
N PRO A 119 -26.80 -2.17 24.57
CA PRO A 119 -26.49 -1.09 23.64
C PRO A 119 -25.26 -0.27 24.05
N ALA A 120 -25.00 -0.12 25.35
CA ALA A 120 -23.84 0.62 25.84
C ALA A 120 -22.52 -0.03 25.38
N SER A 121 -22.48 -1.37 25.32
CA SER A 121 -21.30 -2.10 24.84
C SER A 121 -20.99 -1.83 23.35
N ILE A 122 -22.03 -1.64 22.53
CA ILE A 122 -21.89 -1.30 21.10
C ILE A 122 -21.35 0.12 20.95
N VAL A 123 -21.88 1.07 21.73
CA VAL A 123 -21.42 2.46 21.74
C VAL A 123 -19.95 2.53 22.17
N ASP A 124 -19.57 1.83 23.24
CA ASP A 124 -18.19 1.78 23.71
C ASP A 124 -17.24 1.18 22.66
N ALA A 125 -17.66 0.11 21.98
CA ALA A 125 -16.89 -0.48 20.89
C ALA A 125 -16.71 0.50 19.72
N TRP A 126 -17.78 1.23 19.35
CA TRP A 126 -17.73 2.25 18.30
C TRP A 126 -16.78 3.40 18.64
N ILE A 127 -16.85 3.93 19.87
CA ILE A 127 -15.96 5.00 20.33
C ILE A 127 -14.49 4.54 20.26
N ARG A 128 -14.20 3.31 20.68
CA ARG A 128 -12.85 2.74 20.61
C ARG A 128 -12.36 2.60 19.16
N LEU A 129 -13.23 2.17 18.25
CA LEU A 129 -12.91 2.06 16.83
C LEU A 129 -12.55 3.43 16.23
N VAL A 130 -13.38 4.44 16.46
CA VAL A 130 -13.14 5.83 16.01
C VAL A 130 -11.86 6.40 16.62
N GLY A 131 -11.61 6.15 17.91
CA GLY A 131 -10.38 6.57 18.57
C GLY A 131 -9.12 5.97 17.95
N HIS A 132 -9.18 4.67 17.60
CA HIS A 132 -8.05 3.93 17.06
C HIS A 132 -7.71 4.30 15.60
N HIS A 133 -8.71 4.57 14.76
CA HIS A 133 -8.50 4.82 13.33
C HIS A 133 -8.53 6.31 12.97
N GLY A 134 -7.38 6.87 12.58
CA GLY A 134 -7.26 8.29 12.22
C GLY A 134 -8.21 8.74 11.10
N MET A 135 -8.41 7.90 10.07
CA MET A 135 -9.29 8.25 8.94
C MET A 135 -10.79 8.31 9.29
N LEU A 136 -11.22 7.72 10.42
CA LEU A 136 -12.59 7.90 10.93
C LEU A 136 -12.80 9.27 11.61
N ARG A 137 -11.72 10.04 11.76
CA ARG A 137 -11.69 11.38 12.36
C ARG A 137 -11.09 12.43 11.40
N ALA A 138 -10.82 12.04 10.15
CA ALA A 138 -10.26 12.94 9.14
C ALA A 138 -11.39 13.81 8.54
N GLU A 139 -11.07 15.06 8.25
CA GLU A 139 -11.92 15.98 7.51
C GLU A 139 -11.26 16.27 6.16
N ILE A 140 -12.07 16.43 5.11
CA ILE A 140 -11.59 16.79 3.78
C ILE A 140 -12.01 18.23 3.51
N HIS A 141 -11.05 19.12 3.30
CA HIS A 141 -11.32 20.50 2.97
C HIS A 141 -11.70 20.65 1.49
N PRO A 142 -12.47 21.70 1.12
CA PRO A 142 -12.90 21.92 -0.26
C PRO A 142 -11.75 22.10 -1.27
N ASP A 143 -10.57 22.52 -0.79
CA ASP A 143 -9.37 22.68 -1.60
C ASP A 143 -8.57 21.37 -1.79
N GLY A 144 -9.03 20.26 -1.20
CA GLY A 144 -8.37 18.96 -1.28
C GLY A 144 -7.22 18.77 -0.30
N SER A 145 -7.24 19.51 0.82
CA SER A 145 -6.38 19.31 1.99
C SER A 145 -7.06 18.55 3.13
#